data_AF-A0A962HY28-F1
#
_entry.id   AF-A0A962HY28-F1
#
_cell.length_a   1.000
_cell.length_b   1.000
_cell.length_c   1.000
_cell.angle_alpha   90.00
_cell.angle_beta   90.00
_cell.angle_gamma   90.00
#
_symmetry.space_group_name_H-M   'P 1'
#
loop_
_entity.id
_entity.type
_entity.pdbx_description
1 polymer ?
#
loop_
_entity_poly.entity_id
_entity_poly.type
_entity_poly.pdbx_seq_one_letter_code
_entity_poly.pdbx_strand_id
1 'polypeptide(L)'
;MSELNWTRHFLYLSLGILLLACLAYSPIFGRIGDWFGYLFVAGAWHASAIVLALRQSDRRALRLLFVVLVGLWSLLVPWVGLLLAGTLLPRDFPSGAALPIVFGLSSATGAASYWLLIRWWWLPSLSGGSIFWVVASCTLVSVLIAAAQPALKGFGVPSDISVHLLPSVLWWFAFSGALCLSQRIATRACLLTGS
;
A
#
# COMPACT_ATOMS: atom_id res chain seq x y z
N MET A 1 0.89 8.50 -23.54
CA MET A 1 1.15 8.44 -22.08
C MET A 1 0.06 7.59 -21.44
N SER A 2 0.40 6.70 -20.51
CA SER A 2 -0.62 5.87 -19.84
C SER A 2 -1.33 6.70 -18.77
N GLU A 3 -2.61 7.01 -18.99
CA GLU A 3 -3.45 7.60 -17.97
C GLU A 3 -4.21 6.53 -17.18
N LEU A 4 -4.29 6.73 -15.86
CA LEU A 4 -5.05 5.89 -14.95
C LEU A 4 -6.49 6.39 -14.87
N ASN A 5 -7.46 5.50 -15.09
CA ASN A 5 -8.85 5.78 -14.79
C ASN A 5 -9.08 5.60 -13.28
N TRP A 6 -8.96 6.70 -12.52
CA TRP A 6 -9.07 6.68 -11.06
C TRP A 6 -10.42 6.15 -10.56
N THR A 7 -11.53 6.43 -11.24
CA THR A 7 -12.85 5.88 -10.89
C THR A 7 -12.82 4.36 -10.97
N ARG A 8 -12.28 3.80 -12.05
CA ARG A 8 -12.13 2.35 -12.23
C ARG A 8 -11.14 1.76 -11.22
N HIS A 9 -10.05 2.46 -10.91
CA HIS A 9 -9.07 2.04 -9.91
C HIS A 9 -9.71 1.87 -8.52
N PHE A 10 -10.41 2.91 -8.03
CA PHE A 10 -11.07 2.85 -6.73
C PHE A 10 -12.21 1.83 -6.71
N LEU A 11 -12.93 1.62 -7.82
CA LEU A 11 -13.92 0.54 -7.93
C LEU A 11 -13.27 -0.84 -7.71
N TYR A 12 -12.17 -1.16 -8.42
CA TYR A 12 -11.48 -2.43 -8.24
C TYR A 12 -10.84 -2.56 -6.85
N LEU A 13 -10.38 -1.45 -6.27
CA LEU A 13 -9.87 -1.43 -4.91
C LEU A 13 -10.99 -1.81 -3.92
N SER A 14 -12.17 -1.18 -4.02
CA SER A 14 -13.34 -1.50 -3.21
C SER A 14 -13.79 -2.96 -3.35
N LEU A 15 -13.79 -3.50 -4.58
CA LEU A 15 -14.09 -4.92 -4.80
C LEU A 15 -13.09 -5.84 -4.10
N GLY A 16 -11.81 -5.46 -4.07
CA GLY A 16 -10.78 -6.17 -3.31
C GLY A 16 -10.99 -6.17 -1.82
N ILE A 17 -11.44 -5.04 -1.28
CA ILE A 17 -11.74 -4.91 0.15
C ILE A 17 -12.89 -5.84 0.51
N LEU A 18 -13.94 -5.89 -0.31
CA LEU A 18 -15.05 -6.82 -0.10
C LEU A 18 -14.56 -8.27 -0.18
N LEU A 19 -13.73 -8.61 -1.17
CA LEU A 19 -13.16 -9.94 -1.30
C LEU A 19 -12.31 -10.32 -0.07
N LEU A 20 -11.38 -9.46 0.34
CA LEU A 20 -10.54 -9.69 1.51
C LEU A 20 -11.37 -9.79 2.80
N ALA A 21 -12.42 -8.97 2.94
CA ALA A 21 -13.34 -9.07 4.06
C ALA A 21 -14.05 -10.43 4.06
N CYS A 22 -14.63 -10.84 2.92
CA CYS A 22 -15.27 -12.16 2.79
C CYS A 22 -14.30 -13.30 3.11
N LEU A 23 -13.03 -13.19 2.69
CA LEU A 23 -12.00 -14.17 3.02
C LEU A 23 -11.66 -14.18 4.52
N ALA A 24 -11.55 -12.99 5.15
CA ALA A 24 -11.27 -12.86 6.58
C ALA A 24 -12.38 -13.42 7.47
N TYR A 25 -13.63 -13.39 7.03
CA TYR A 25 -14.77 -13.96 7.76
C TYR A 25 -15.15 -15.38 7.32
N SER A 26 -14.51 -15.93 6.29
CA SER A 26 -14.86 -17.25 5.77
C SER A 26 -14.27 -18.36 6.64
N PRO A 27 -15.08 -19.30 7.15
CA PRO A 27 -14.57 -20.46 7.90
C PRO A 27 -13.76 -21.43 7.02
N ILE A 28 -13.92 -21.37 5.69
CA ILE A 28 -13.14 -22.16 4.71
C ILE A 28 -11.69 -21.66 4.67
N PHE A 29 -11.52 -20.34 4.78
CA PHE A 29 -10.24 -19.67 4.96
C PHE A 29 -9.96 -19.44 6.45
N GLY A 30 -10.62 -20.20 7.33
CA GLY A 30 -10.80 -19.99 8.79
C GLY A 30 -9.52 -19.95 9.61
N ARG A 31 -8.37 -19.90 8.95
CA ARG A 31 -7.19 -19.20 9.41
C ARG A 31 -6.61 -18.49 8.20
N ILE A 32 -6.68 -17.17 8.15
CA ILE A 32 -5.59 -16.37 7.56
C ILE A 32 -4.37 -16.55 8.49
N GLY A 33 -3.96 -17.79 8.72
CA GLY A 33 -2.85 -18.18 9.57
C GLY A 33 -1.53 -18.11 8.81
N ASP A 34 -1.59 -18.04 7.49
CA ASP A 34 -0.45 -17.71 6.66
C ASP A 34 -0.44 -16.21 6.34
N TRP A 35 0.14 -15.45 7.27
CA TRP A 35 0.36 -14.02 7.13
C TRP A 35 1.06 -13.65 5.81
N PHE A 36 1.91 -14.55 5.29
CA PHE A 36 2.54 -14.36 3.99
C PHE A 36 1.52 -14.42 2.86
N GLY A 37 0.65 -15.43 2.85
CA GLY A 37 -0.44 -15.53 1.87
C GLY A 37 -1.30 -14.26 1.81
N TYR A 38 -1.67 -13.72 2.98
CA TYR A 38 -2.41 -12.46 3.06
C TYR A 38 -1.64 -11.29 2.44
N LEU A 39 -0.39 -11.08 2.86
CA LEU A 39 0.42 -9.96 2.37
C LEU A 39 0.64 -10.01 0.86
N PHE A 40 0.89 -11.19 0.31
CA PHE A 40 1.03 -11.37 -1.14
C PHE A 40 -0.27 -11.00 -1.85
N VAL A 41 -1.40 -11.57 -1.42
CA VAL A 41 -2.71 -11.32 -2.06
C VAL A 41 -3.09 -9.86 -1.94
N ALA A 42 -2.87 -9.23 -0.78
CA ALA A 42 -3.14 -7.82 -0.57
C ALA A 42 -2.31 -6.93 -1.53
N GLY A 43 -0.99 -7.15 -1.61
CA GLY A 43 -0.12 -6.42 -2.53
C GLY A 43 -0.49 -6.65 -4.00
N ALA A 44 -0.69 -7.91 -4.39
CA ALA A 44 -1.07 -8.28 -5.74
C ALA A 44 -2.42 -7.69 -6.14
N TRP A 45 -3.38 -7.60 -5.22
CA TRP A 45 -4.68 -7.00 -5.49
C TRP A 45 -4.57 -5.48 -5.72
N HIS A 46 -3.83 -4.77 -4.86
CA HIS A 46 -3.62 -3.33 -5.04
C HIS A 46 -2.94 -3.04 -6.39
N ALA A 47 -1.92 -3.82 -6.75
CA ALA A 47 -1.28 -3.74 -8.06
C ALA A 47 -2.23 -4.07 -9.21
N SER A 48 -3.08 -5.08 -9.06
CA SER A 48 -4.10 -5.47 -10.03
C SER A 48 -5.08 -4.32 -10.29
N ALA A 49 -5.55 -3.65 -9.23
CA ALA A 49 -6.43 -2.49 -9.35
C ALA A 49 -5.77 -1.34 -10.13
N ILE A 50 -4.46 -1.15 -10.01
CA ILE A 50 -3.72 -0.17 -10.84
C ILE A 50 -3.69 -0.62 -12.30
N VAL A 51 -3.20 -1.84 -12.59
CA VAL A 51 -3.00 -2.27 -13.98
C VAL A 51 -4.30 -2.42 -14.75
N LEU A 52 -5.39 -2.81 -14.08
CA LEU A 52 -6.73 -2.90 -14.69
C LEU A 52 -7.34 -1.52 -14.97
N ALA A 53 -6.89 -0.49 -14.26
CA ALA A 53 -7.34 0.89 -14.44
C ALA A 53 -6.53 1.67 -15.48
N LEU A 54 -5.44 1.10 -16.03
CA LEU A 54 -4.68 1.71 -17.13
C LEU A 54 -5.53 1.77 -18.41
N ARG A 55 -5.62 2.97 -19.01
CA ARG A 55 -6.43 3.20 -20.22
C ARG A 55 -5.83 2.58 -21.49
N GLN A 56 -4.50 2.54 -21.62
CA GLN A 56 -3.81 2.13 -22.87
C GLN A 56 -2.52 1.37 -22.55
N SER A 57 -2.58 0.05 -22.42
CA SER A 57 -1.37 -0.77 -22.29
C SER A 57 -1.65 -2.18 -22.80
N ASP A 58 -1.22 -2.48 -24.03
CA ASP A 58 -1.35 -3.84 -24.60
C ASP A 58 -0.32 -4.82 -24.04
N ARG A 59 0.55 -4.36 -23.11
CA ARG A 59 1.66 -5.12 -22.54
C ARG A 59 1.18 -6.02 -21.39
N ARG A 60 0.38 -7.04 -21.70
CA ARG A 60 -0.19 -7.99 -20.72
C ARG A 60 0.88 -8.65 -19.83
N ALA A 61 2.01 -9.05 -20.42
CA ALA A 61 3.11 -9.66 -19.69
C ALA A 61 3.71 -8.74 -18.62
N LEU A 62 3.90 -7.45 -18.93
CA LEU A 62 4.41 -6.47 -17.96
C LEU A 62 3.40 -6.20 -16.84
N ARG A 63 2.09 -6.20 -17.15
CA ARG A 63 1.06 -6.07 -16.12
C ARG A 63 1.10 -7.23 -15.13
N LEU A 64 1.23 -8.46 -15.63
CA LEU A 64 1.36 -9.64 -14.78
C LEU A 64 2.63 -9.60 -13.94
N LEU A 65 3.78 -9.29 -14.56
CA LEU A 65 5.05 -9.16 -13.87
C LEU A 65 4.99 -8.10 -12.77
N PHE A 66 4.33 -6.96 -13.02
CA PHE A 66 4.16 -5.90 -12.04
C PHE A 66 3.39 -6.39 -10.82
N VAL A 67 2.27 -7.08 -11.05
CA VAL A 67 1.43 -7.64 -9.98
C VAL A 67 2.20 -8.65 -9.13
N VAL A 68 2.93 -9.56 -9.78
CA VAL A 68 3.74 -10.58 -9.09
C VAL A 68 4.86 -9.93 -8.27
N LEU A 69 5.61 -8.98 -8.85
CA LEU A 69 6.69 -8.30 -8.16
C LEU A 69 6.18 -7.52 -6.94
N VAL A 70 5.04 -6.83 -7.07
CA VAL A 70 4.46 -6.08 -5.95
C VAL A 70 3.96 -7.03 -4.88
N GLY A 71 3.30 -8.14 -5.25
CA GLY A 71 2.88 -9.17 -4.30
C GLY A 71 4.07 -9.75 -3.53
N LEU A 72 5.16 -10.11 -4.21
CA LEU A 72 6.39 -10.60 -3.57
C LEU A 72 7.04 -9.52 -2.70
N TRP A 73 7.06 -8.28 -3.16
CA TRP A 73 7.60 -7.15 -2.39
C TRP A 73 6.82 -6.92 -1.09
N SER A 74 5.50 -7.08 -1.11
CA SER A 74 4.67 -7.00 0.10
C SER A 74 5.05 -8.04 1.16
N LEU A 75 5.61 -9.19 0.78
CA LEU A 75 6.16 -10.17 1.73
C LEU A 75 7.45 -9.68 2.39
N LEU A 76 8.29 -8.97 1.64
CA LEU A 76 9.63 -8.55 2.05
C LEU A 76 9.63 -7.28 2.89
N VAL A 77 8.72 -6.34 2.59
CA VAL A 77 8.67 -5.00 3.22
C VAL A 77 8.68 -5.04 4.76
N PRO A 78 7.89 -5.90 5.44
CA PRO A 78 7.93 -5.96 6.90
C PRO A 78 9.30 -6.37 7.47
N TRP A 79 10.01 -7.28 6.79
CA TRP A 79 11.35 -7.70 7.18
C TRP A 79 12.36 -6.57 7.01
N VAL A 80 12.23 -5.78 5.95
CA VAL A 80 13.08 -4.59 5.75
C VAL A 80 12.83 -3.57 6.87
N GLY A 81 11.58 -3.31 7.24
CA GLY A 81 11.26 -2.40 8.34
C GLY A 81 11.77 -2.89 9.70
N LEU A 82 11.68 -4.21 9.97
CA LEU A 82 12.28 -4.83 11.16
C LEU A 82 13.80 -4.69 11.18
N LEU A 83 14.46 -4.97 10.06
CA LEU A 83 15.91 -4.81 9.92
C LEU A 83 16.33 -3.35 10.17
N LEU A 84 15.67 -2.40 9.51
CA LEU A 84 15.94 -0.97 9.68
C LEU A 84 15.73 -0.54 11.13
N ALA A 85 14.61 -0.93 11.75
CA ALA A 85 14.36 -0.62 13.16
C ALA A 85 15.45 -1.21 14.07
N GLY A 86 15.87 -2.46 13.84
CA GLY A 86 16.94 -3.10 14.61
C GLY A 86 18.30 -2.43 14.45
N THR A 87 18.55 -1.76 13.32
CA THR A 87 19.78 -0.99 13.10
C THR A 87 19.72 0.45 13.64
N LEU A 88 18.54 1.06 13.67
CA LEU A 88 18.36 2.47 14.02
C LEU A 88 17.99 2.69 15.49
N LEU A 89 17.32 1.73 16.12
CA LEU A 89 16.89 1.83 17.51
C LEU A 89 17.97 1.32 18.46
N PRO A 90 18.27 2.06 19.55
CA PRO A 90 19.11 1.55 20.64
C PRO A 90 18.53 0.26 21.23
N ARG A 91 19.39 -0.60 21.78
CA ARG A 91 18.96 -1.86 22.44
C ARG A 91 17.98 -1.62 23.59
N ASP A 92 18.13 -0.51 24.30
CA ASP A 92 17.30 -0.15 25.45
C ASP A 92 16.05 0.64 25.05
N PHE A 93 15.73 0.71 23.75
CA PHE A 93 14.56 1.45 23.27
C PHE A 93 13.25 0.81 23.78
N PRO A 94 12.29 1.59 24.29
CA PRO A 94 11.06 1.05 24.84
C PRO A 94 10.30 0.18 23.83
N SER A 95 10.05 -1.08 24.18
CA SER A 95 9.39 -2.06 23.31
C SER A 95 8.00 -1.60 22.85
N GLY A 96 7.26 -0.90 23.71
CA GLY A 96 5.95 -0.32 23.37
C GLY A 96 6.00 0.77 22.30
N ALA A 97 7.12 1.50 22.20
CA ALA A 97 7.32 2.55 21.19
C ALA A 97 7.96 2.02 19.90
N ALA A 98 8.54 0.81 19.92
CA ALA A 98 9.22 0.22 18.78
C ALA A 98 8.24 -0.18 17.66
N LEU A 99 7.03 -0.65 18.01
CA LEU A 99 6.07 -1.18 17.03
C LEU A 99 5.59 -0.11 16.02
N PRO A 100 5.16 1.10 16.43
CA PRO A 100 4.83 2.15 15.47
C PRO A 100 6.00 2.54 14.55
N ILE A 101 7.23 2.48 15.06
CA ILE A 101 8.43 2.79 14.26
C ILE A 101 8.68 1.71 13.22
N VAL A 102 8.60 0.43 13.58
CA VAL A 102 8.72 -0.70 12.64
C VAL A 102 7.66 -0.58 11.52
N PHE A 103 6.41 -0.29 11.88
CA PHE A 103 5.33 -0.09 10.92
C PHE A 103 5.58 1.14 10.03
N GLY A 104 6.06 2.24 10.61
CA GLY A 104 6.40 3.45 9.88
C GLY A 104 7.53 3.21 8.87
N LEU A 105 8.62 2.53 9.28
CA LEU A 105 9.74 2.21 8.41
C LEU A 105 9.33 1.23 7.30
N SER A 106 8.59 0.16 7.65
CA SER A 106 8.04 -0.79 6.68
C SER A 106 7.18 -0.04 5.64
N SER A 107 6.25 0.80 6.10
CA SER A 107 5.39 1.58 5.23
C SER A 107 6.17 2.55 4.35
N ALA A 108 7.17 3.24 4.89
CA ALA A 108 7.98 4.19 4.14
C ALA A 108 8.72 3.50 2.99
N THR A 109 9.39 2.37 3.29
CA THR A 109 10.08 1.56 2.28
C THR A 109 9.11 0.98 1.25
N GLY A 110 8.00 0.39 1.71
CA GLY A 110 6.97 -0.16 0.81
C GLY A 110 6.40 0.90 -0.13
N ALA A 111 6.02 2.06 0.40
CA ALA A 111 5.45 3.16 -0.36
C ALA A 111 6.46 3.76 -1.35
N ALA A 112 7.71 3.99 -0.93
CA ALA A 112 8.75 4.53 -1.78
C ALA A 112 9.04 3.60 -2.97
N SER A 113 9.29 2.32 -2.69
CA SER A 113 9.58 1.32 -3.73
C SER A 113 8.39 1.13 -4.67
N TYR A 114 7.17 1.07 -4.13
CA TYR A 114 5.99 0.88 -4.96
C TYR A 114 5.70 2.10 -5.85
N TRP A 115 5.87 3.30 -5.31
CA TRP A 115 5.79 4.53 -6.09
C TRP A 115 6.82 4.57 -7.22
N LEU A 116 8.07 4.16 -6.94
CA LEU A 116 9.12 4.08 -7.96
C LEU A 116 8.76 3.11 -9.08
N LEU A 117 8.23 1.93 -8.75
CA LEU A 117 7.77 0.95 -9.74
C LEU A 117 6.63 1.54 -10.61
N ILE A 118 5.64 2.19 -9.99
CA ILE A 118 4.53 2.82 -10.72
C ILE A 118 5.03 3.94 -11.63
N ARG A 119 5.90 4.82 -11.11
CA ARG A 119 6.46 5.92 -11.90
C ARG A 119 7.24 5.40 -13.08
N TRP A 120 8.09 4.40 -12.87
CA TRP A 120 8.91 3.86 -13.95
C TRP A 120 8.06 3.17 -15.02
N TRP A 121 7.10 2.34 -14.62
CA TRP A 121 6.40 1.47 -15.59
C TRP A 121 5.16 2.10 -16.19
N TRP A 122 4.41 2.90 -15.42
CA TRP A 122 3.06 3.29 -15.77
C TRP A 122 2.86 4.80 -15.83
N LEU A 123 3.49 5.56 -14.92
CA LEU A 123 3.28 7.00 -14.75
C LEU A 123 4.60 7.80 -14.71
N PRO A 124 5.38 7.84 -15.81
CA PRO A 124 6.69 8.52 -15.83
C PRO A 124 6.58 10.04 -15.65
N SER A 125 5.42 10.63 -15.93
CA SER A 125 5.13 12.05 -15.76
C SER A 125 4.95 12.51 -14.31
N LEU A 126 4.95 11.58 -13.33
CA LEU A 126 4.90 11.97 -11.92
C LEU A 126 6.13 12.77 -11.53
N SER A 127 5.91 13.88 -10.83
CA SER A 127 6.98 14.70 -10.26
C SER A 127 7.77 13.89 -9.22
N GLY A 128 9.09 14.05 -9.22
CA GLY A 128 9.97 13.47 -8.20
C GLY A 128 9.52 13.80 -6.78
N GLY A 129 9.04 15.02 -6.54
CA GLY A 129 8.58 15.46 -5.22
C GLY A 129 7.31 14.76 -4.74
N SER A 130 6.52 14.15 -5.62
CA SER A 130 5.30 13.44 -5.21
C SER A 130 5.55 12.18 -4.37
N ILE A 131 6.76 11.62 -4.44
CA ILE A 131 7.15 10.49 -3.58
C ILE A 131 7.01 10.84 -2.10
N PHE A 132 7.35 12.07 -1.70
CA PHE A 132 7.28 12.50 -0.30
C PHE A 132 5.85 12.50 0.21
N TRP A 133 4.89 13.01 -0.58
CA TRP A 133 3.48 13.00 -0.21
C TRP A 133 2.92 11.59 -0.05
N VAL A 134 3.28 10.69 -0.96
CA VAL A 134 2.84 9.30 -0.93
C VAL A 134 3.42 8.57 0.29
N VAL A 135 4.74 8.68 0.49
CA VAL A 135 5.44 8.07 1.63
C VAL A 135 4.91 8.63 2.95
N ALA A 136 4.82 9.95 3.10
CA ALA A 136 4.35 10.58 4.33
C ALA A 136 2.91 10.16 4.68
N SER A 137 2.01 10.13 3.71
CA SER A 137 0.61 9.72 3.93
C SER A 137 0.51 8.26 4.39
N CYS A 138 1.23 7.36 3.72
CA CYS A 138 1.22 5.93 4.04
C CYS A 138 1.85 5.66 5.41
N THR A 139 2.99 6.30 5.70
CA THR A 139 3.69 6.17 6.97
C THR A 139 2.85 6.71 8.12
N LEU A 140 2.25 7.89 7.97
CA LEU A 140 1.36 8.47 8.98
C LEU A 140 0.21 7.51 9.30
N VAL A 141 -0.48 7.00 8.29
CA VAL A 141 -1.58 6.04 8.49
C VAL A 141 -1.11 4.78 9.19
N SER A 142 0.04 4.22 8.81
CA SER A 142 0.58 3.00 9.43
C SER A 142 0.95 3.21 10.90
N VAL A 143 1.57 4.35 11.22
CA VAL A 143 1.92 4.74 12.59
C VAL A 143 0.65 4.94 13.43
N LEU A 144 -0.35 5.65 12.91
CA LEU A 144 -1.61 5.89 13.62
C LEU A 144 -2.36 4.58 13.91
N ILE A 145 -2.39 3.66 12.94
CA ILE A 145 -3.02 2.35 13.13
C ILE A 145 -2.27 1.52 14.16
N ALA A 146 -0.93 1.50 14.11
CA ALA A 146 -0.11 0.81 15.09
C ALA A 146 -0.33 1.38 16.51
N ALA A 147 -0.40 2.71 16.64
CA ALA A 147 -0.69 3.38 17.91
C ALA A 147 -2.12 3.10 18.41
N ALA A 148 -3.09 2.93 17.50
CA ALA A 148 -4.48 2.64 17.85
C ALA A 148 -4.73 1.16 18.20
N GLN A 149 -3.79 0.23 17.92
CA GLN A 149 -3.98 -1.21 18.17
C GLN A 149 -4.42 -1.56 19.59
N PRO A 150 -3.86 -0.99 20.68
CA PRO A 150 -4.31 -1.31 22.04
C PRO A 150 -5.77 -0.94 22.27
N ALA A 151 -6.20 0.23 21.75
CA ALA A 151 -7.58 0.68 21.86
C ALA A 151 -8.53 -0.21 21.04
N LEU A 152 -8.16 -0.56 19.81
CA LEU A 152 -8.96 -1.46 18.95
C LEU A 152 -9.19 -2.82 19.61
N LYS A 153 -8.15 -3.37 20.25
CA LYS A 153 -8.27 -4.59 21.05
C LYS A 153 -9.18 -4.40 22.27
N GLY A 154 -9.07 -3.26 22.96
CA GLY A 154 -9.95 -2.91 24.08
C GLY A 154 -11.44 -2.81 23.71
N PHE A 155 -11.74 -2.39 22.47
CA PHE A 155 -13.10 -2.36 21.94
C PHE A 155 -13.59 -3.71 21.38
N GLY A 156 -12.78 -4.77 21.47
CA GLY A 156 -13.16 -6.10 20.99
C GLY A 156 -13.15 -6.25 19.47
N VAL A 157 -12.43 -5.39 18.74
CA VAL A 157 -12.28 -5.54 17.29
C VAL A 157 -11.49 -6.81 16.98
N PRO A 158 -12.01 -7.74 16.15
CA PRO A 158 -11.30 -8.95 15.76
C PRO A 158 -9.87 -8.68 15.25
N SER A 159 -8.93 -9.57 15.58
CA SER A 159 -7.52 -9.45 15.16
C SER A 159 -7.37 -9.43 13.64
N ASP A 160 -8.16 -10.24 12.92
CA ASP A 160 -8.08 -10.33 11.45
C ASP A 160 -8.46 -9.01 10.79
N ILE A 161 -9.36 -8.25 11.41
CA ILE A 161 -9.76 -6.93 10.93
C ILE A 161 -8.70 -5.89 11.33
N SER A 162 -8.36 -5.85 12.62
CA SER A 162 -7.52 -4.79 13.18
C SER A 162 -6.04 -4.88 12.75
N VAL A 163 -5.52 -6.09 12.51
CA VAL A 163 -4.10 -6.35 12.18
C VAL A 163 -3.86 -6.56 10.69
N HIS A 164 -4.88 -6.99 9.93
CA HIS A 164 -4.73 -7.29 8.51
C HIS A 164 -5.56 -6.35 7.64
N LEU A 165 -6.88 -6.48 7.67
CA LEU A 165 -7.76 -5.78 6.73
C LEU A 165 -7.66 -4.25 6.85
N LEU A 166 -7.84 -3.70 8.05
CA LEU A 166 -7.88 -2.26 8.29
C LEU A 166 -6.55 -1.57 7.92
N PRO A 167 -5.37 -2.07 8.35
CA PRO A 167 -4.08 -1.55 7.87
C PRO A 167 -3.96 -1.54 6.35
N SER A 168 -4.27 -2.66 5.68
CA SER A 168 -4.15 -2.75 4.22
C SER A 168 -5.08 -1.76 3.50
N VAL A 169 -6.34 -1.68 3.92
CA VAL A 169 -7.34 -0.77 3.35
C VAL A 169 -6.89 0.68 3.46
N LEU A 170 -6.55 1.12 4.67
CA LEU A 170 -6.18 2.51 4.91
C LEU A 170 -4.87 2.86 4.20
N TRP A 171 -3.91 1.95 4.16
CA TRP A 171 -2.68 2.12 3.40
C TRP A 171 -2.95 2.25 1.91
N TRP A 172 -3.78 1.38 1.33
CA TRP A 172 -4.13 1.43 -0.09
C TRP A 172 -4.79 2.75 -0.47
N PHE A 173 -5.73 3.24 0.34
CA PHE A 173 -6.40 4.52 0.09
C PHE A 173 -5.46 5.71 0.28
N ALA A 174 -4.59 5.70 1.30
CA ALA A 174 -3.58 6.74 1.48
C ALA A 174 -2.65 6.82 0.28
N PHE A 175 -2.13 5.66 -0.16
CA PHE A 175 -1.25 5.56 -1.31
C PHE A 175 -1.94 6.03 -2.60
N SER A 176 -3.10 5.46 -2.90
CA SER A 176 -3.82 5.71 -4.16
C SER A 176 -4.39 7.12 -4.22
N GLY A 177 -4.84 7.67 -3.07
CA GLY A 177 -5.29 9.05 -2.94
C GLY A 177 -4.16 10.04 -3.18
N ALA A 178 -3.01 9.86 -2.53
CA ALA A 178 -1.84 10.70 -2.72
C ALA A 178 -1.32 10.63 -4.17
N LEU A 179 -1.33 9.44 -4.78
CA LEU A 179 -0.93 9.25 -6.17
C LEU A 179 -1.91 9.94 -7.15
N CYS A 180 -3.22 9.82 -6.90
CA CYS A 180 -4.27 10.49 -7.67
C CYS A 180 -4.13 12.01 -7.64
N LEU A 181 -3.93 12.58 -6.45
CA LEU A 181 -3.70 14.00 -6.27
C LEU A 181 -2.44 14.45 -7.02
N SER A 182 -1.35 13.69 -6.88
CA SER A 182 -0.07 13.99 -7.54
C SER A 182 -0.17 13.97 -9.07
N GLN A 183 -0.88 13.00 -9.63
CA GLN A 183 -1.13 12.95 -11.07
C GLN A 183 -1.98 14.15 -11.53
N ARG A 184 -3.05 14.49 -10.80
CA ARG A 184 -3.92 15.64 -11.13
C ARG A 184 -3.15 16.95 -11.11
N ILE A 185 -2.24 17.14 -10.14
CA ILE A 185 -1.38 18.33 -10.07
C ILE A 185 -0.44 18.37 -11.29
N ALA A 186 0.21 17.26 -11.64
CA ALA A 186 1.09 17.20 -12.80
C ALA A 186 0.36 17.50 -14.13
N THR A 187 -0.83 16.94 -14.32
CA THR A 187 -1.66 17.21 -15.51
C THR A 187 -2.06 18.69 -15.58
N ARG A 188 -2.48 19.30 -14.47
CA ARG A 188 -2.84 20.73 -14.43
C ARG A 188 -1.64 21.64 -14.71
N ALA A 189 -0.48 21.32 -14.16
CA ALA A 189 0.74 22.08 -14.42
C ALA A 189 1.09 22.07 -15.92
N CYS A 190 1.00 20.91 -16.58
CA CYS A 190 1.23 20.77 -18.02
C CYS A 190 0.27 21.64 -18.86
N LEU A 191 -1.02 21.64 -18.53
CA LEU A 191 -2.03 22.45 -19.22
C LEU A 191 -1.78 23.96 -19.10
N LEU A 192 -1.25 24.41 -17.96
CA LEU A 192 -0.93 25.83 -17.73
C LEU A 192 0.35 26.27 -18.46
N THR A 193 1.28 25.34 -18.72
CA THR A 193 2.55 25.64 -19.39
C THR A 193 2.49 25.53 -20.91
N GLY A 194 1.36 25.12 -21.50
CA GLY A 194 1.10 25.23 -22.94
C GLY A 194 2.08 24.49 -23.85
N SER A 195 2.66 23.38 -23.39
CA SER A 195 3.58 22.54 -24.19
C SER A 195 2.86 21.67 -25.21
#